data_AF-A0A971RAB4-F1
#
_entry.id   AF-A0A971RAB4-F1
#
_cell.length_a   1.000
_cell.length_b   1.000
_cell.length_c   1.000
_cell.angle_alpha   90.00
_cell.angle_beta   90.00
_cell.angle_gamma   90.00
#
_symmetry.space_group_name_H-M   'P 1'
#
loop_
_entity.id
_entity.type
_entity.pdbx_description
1 polymer ?
#
loop_
_entity_poly.entity_id
_entity_poly.type
_entity_poly.pdbx_seq_one_letter_code
_entity_poly.pdbx_strand_id
1 'polypeptide(L)'
;MNLRVIKKDIEFLIGDFVEDCLLFAMLHPDKDLTKVEELIEKASDLADGLFYRVNHPDKSSKKAIKAHYKTIGHDLIKGLDDLCEELSALAK
;
A
#
# COMPACT_ATOMS: atom_id res chain seq x y z
N MET A 1 7.11 7.87 -14.56
CA MET A 1 6.90 6.52 -14.02
C MET A 1 6.93 5.47 -15.13
N ASN A 2 7.45 4.29 -14.84
CA ASN A 2 7.44 3.12 -15.73
C ASN A 2 7.04 1.87 -14.92
N LEU A 3 6.81 0.75 -15.60
CA LEU A 3 6.35 -0.50 -14.98
C LEU A 3 7.25 -0.99 -13.84
N ARG A 4 8.57 -0.96 -14.02
CA ARG A 4 9.52 -1.43 -13.01
C ARG A 4 9.48 -0.53 -11.77
N VAL A 5 9.41 0.77 -11.97
CA VAL A 5 9.37 1.75 -10.87
C VAL A 5 8.10 1.58 -10.05
N ILE A 6 6.92 1.58 -10.68
CA ILE A 6 5.66 1.49 -9.92
C ILE A 6 5.52 0.16 -9.17
N LYS A 7 6.01 -0.96 -9.72
CA LYS A 7 6.03 -2.24 -8.98
C LYS A 7 6.91 -2.16 -7.75
N LYS A 8 8.12 -1.62 -7.90
CA LYS A 8 9.04 -1.44 -6.78
C LYS A 8 8.47 -0.50 -5.72
N ASP A 9 7.81 0.57 -6.14
CA ASP A 9 7.17 1.52 -5.21
C ASP A 9 6.05 0.83 -4.41
N ILE A 10 5.22 -0.01 -5.05
CA ILE A 10 4.20 -0.82 -4.34
C ILE A 10 4.87 -1.79 -3.35
N GLU A 11 5.85 -2.58 -3.79
CA GLU A 11 6.55 -3.55 -2.94
C GLU A 11 7.19 -2.87 -1.73
N PHE A 12 7.91 -1.77 -1.98
CA PHE A 12 8.66 -1.07 -0.96
C PHE A 12 7.74 -0.41 0.07
N LEU A 13 6.76 0.38 -0.38
CA LEU A 13 5.95 1.18 0.53
C LEU A 13 4.93 0.33 1.31
N ILE A 14 4.37 -0.72 0.71
CA ILE A 14 3.51 -1.65 1.44
C ILE A 14 4.34 -2.45 2.46
N GLY A 15 5.54 -2.89 2.08
CA GLY A 15 6.45 -3.57 2.99
C GLY A 15 6.83 -2.71 4.20
N ASP A 16 7.17 -1.44 3.97
CA ASP A 16 7.49 -0.46 5.02
C ASP A 16 6.31 -0.29 6.00
N PHE A 17 5.08 -0.16 5.48
CA PHE A 17 3.88 -0.08 6.33
C PHE A 17 3.63 -1.36 7.15
N VAL A 18 3.89 -2.54 6.59
CA VAL A 18 3.78 -3.81 7.33
C VAL A 18 4.84 -3.88 8.43
N GLU A 19 6.07 -3.43 8.17
CA GLU A 19 7.11 -3.33 9.20
C GLU A 19 6.70 -2.38 10.34
N ASP A 20 6.09 -1.24 10.02
CA ASP A 20 5.52 -0.31 11.01
C ASP A 20 4.40 -0.96 11.86
N CYS A 21 3.51 -1.74 11.24
CA CYS A 21 2.48 -2.50 11.96
C CYS A 21 3.10 -3.51 12.94
N LEU A 22 4.12 -4.25 12.50
CA LEU A 22 4.83 -5.21 13.36
C LEU A 22 5.57 -4.50 14.50
N LEU A 23 6.21 -3.36 14.22
CA LEU A 23 6.85 -2.54 15.23
C LEU A 23 5.84 -2.04 16.27
N PHE A 24 4.67 -1.57 15.82
CA PHE A 24 3.59 -1.17 16.71
C PHE A 24 3.15 -2.31 17.64
N ALA A 25 2.92 -3.52 17.11
CA ALA A 25 2.56 -4.69 17.90
C ALA A 25 3.63 -5.05 18.96
N MET A 26 4.91 -4.91 18.61
CA MET A 26 6.01 -5.14 19.57
C MET A 26 6.08 -4.09 20.68
N LEU A 27 5.78 -2.82 20.36
CA LEU A 27 5.82 -1.72 21.32
C LEU A 27 4.57 -1.64 22.20
N HIS A 28 3.46 -2.22 21.76
CA HIS A 28 2.15 -2.19 22.43
C HIS A 28 1.59 -3.60 22.68
N PRO A 29 2.29 -4.47 23.42
CA PRO A 29 1.87 -5.86 23.65
C PRO A 29 0.56 -5.97 24.47
N ASP A 30 0.13 -4.87 25.10
CA ASP A 30 -1.10 -4.75 25.87
C ASP A 30 -2.34 -4.38 25.01
N LYS A 31 -2.14 -3.96 23.75
CA LYS A 31 -3.23 -3.61 22.85
C LYS A 31 -3.76 -4.82 22.07
N ASP A 32 -4.95 -4.63 21.52
CA ASP A 32 -5.63 -5.63 20.69
C ASP A 32 -4.90 -5.81 19.34
N LEU A 33 -4.12 -6.89 19.25
CA LEU A 33 -3.30 -7.18 18.08
C LEU A 33 -4.12 -7.61 16.86
N THR A 34 -5.39 -8.02 17.01
CA THR A 34 -6.22 -8.41 15.87
C THR A 34 -6.44 -7.22 14.92
N LYS A 35 -6.50 -5.99 15.45
CA LYS A 35 -6.61 -4.78 14.63
C LYS A 35 -5.35 -4.49 13.82
N VAL A 36 -4.17 -4.89 14.34
CA VAL A 36 -2.91 -4.78 13.60
C VAL A 36 -2.88 -5.82 12.48
N GLU A 37 -3.32 -7.05 12.76
CA GLU A 37 -3.46 -8.11 11.75
C GLU A 37 -4.42 -7.69 10.62
N GLU A 38 -5.57 -7.08 10.96
CA GLU A 38 -6.51 -6.53 9.98
C GLU A 38 -5.89 -5.45 9.09
N LEU A 39 -5.01 -4.59 9.64
CA LEU A 39 -4.31 -3.57 8.86
C LEU A 39 -3.29 -4.18 7.90
N ILE A 40 -2.58 -5.23 8.31
CA ILE A 40 -1.65 -5.97 7.44
C ILE A 40 -2.41 -6.65 6.29
N GLU A 41 -3.59 -7.21 6.56
CA GLU A 41 -4.45 -7.80 5.52
C GLU A 41 -4.93 -6.72 4.54
N LYS A 42 -5.42 -5.57 5.03
CA LYS A 42 -5.82 -4.44 4.17
C LYS A 42 -4.67 -3.92 3.31
N ALA A 43 -3.45 -3.88 3.85
CA ALA A 43 -2.25 -3.49 3.09
C ALA A 43 -1.95 -4.50 1.97
N SER A 44 -2.15 -5.80 2.25
CA SER A 44 -1.99 -6.87 1.26
C SER A 44 -3.04 -6.78 0.15
N ASP A 45 -4.32 -6.56 0.51
CA ASP A 45 -5.41 -6.32 -0.44
C ASP A 45 -5.17 -5.09 -1.33
N LEU A 46 -4.66 -4.00 -0.74
CA LEU A 46 -4.26 -2.82 -1.48
C LEU A 46 -3.16 -3.16 -2.49
N ALA A 47 -2.12 -3.86 -2.06
CA ALA A 47 -1.03 -4.27 -2.94
C ALA A 47 -1.52 -5.13 -4.11
N ASP A 48 -2.35 -6.15 -3.84
CA ASP A 48 -2.91 -7.05 -4.85
C ASP A 48 -3.74 -6.28 -5.88
N GLY A 49 -4.61 -5.37 -5.42
CA GLY A 49 -5.40 -4.51 -6.30
C GLY A 49 -4.53 -3.61 -7.19
N LEU A 50 -3.46 -3.02 -6.63
CA LEU A 50 -2.54 -2.18 -7.38
C LEU A 50 -1.72 -3.01 -8.37
N PHE A 51 -1.19 -4.18 -7.98
CA PHE A 51 -0.46 -5.08 -8.87
C PHE A 51 -1.31 -5.57 -10.02
N TYR A 52 -2.56 -5.93 -9.76
CA TYR A 52 -3.50 -6.29 -10.82
C TYR A 52 -3.60 -5.16 -11.84
N ARG A 53 -3.84 -3.92 -11.38
CA ARG A 53 -3.97 -2.75 -12.27
C ARG A 53 -2.68 -2.39 -13.00
N VAL A 54 -1.52 -2.55 -12.35
CA VAL A 54 -0.19 -2.30 -12.94
C VAL A 54 0.09 -3.28 -14.09
N ASN A 55 -0.32 -4.55 -13.94
CA ASN A 55 -0.14 -5.58 -14.97
C ASN A 55 -1.16 -5.47 -16.12
N HIS A 56 -2.25 -4.71 -15.93
CA HIS A 56 -3.31 -4.51 -16.92
C HIS A 56 -3.50 -3.02 -17.27
N PRO A 57 -2.49 -2.33 -17.85
CA PRO A 57 -2.62 -0.92 -18.22
C PRO A 57 -3.45 -0.74 -19.49
N ASP A 58 -3.98 0.47 -19.70
CA ASP A 58 -4.48 0.90 -21.00
C ASP A 58 -3.33 0.90 -22.04
N LYS A 59 -3.45 0.05 -23.06
CA LYS A 59 -2.45 -0.13 -24.13
C LYS A 59 -2.70 0.74 -25.36
N SER A 60 -3.65 1.68 -25.31
CA SER A 60 -4.01 2.57 -26.42
C SER A 60 -2.83 3.42 -26.93
N SER A 61 -1.94 3.85 -26.03
CA SER A 61 -0.72 4.58 -26.39
C SER A 61 0.33 4.55 -25.28
N LYS A 62 1.59 4.85 -25.62
CA LYS A 62 2.66 5.03 -24.62
C LYS A 62 2.34 6.13 -23.59
N LYS A 63 1.58 7.16 -23.99
CA LYS A 63 1.14 8.24 -23.10
C LYS A 63 0.09 7.74 -22.11
N ALA A 64 -0.89 6.96 -22.59
CA ALA A 64 -1.92 6.36 -21.76
C ALA A 64 -1.34 5.39 -20.71
N ILE A 65 -0.41 4.52 -21.11
CA ILE A 65 0.29 3.62 -20.18
C ILE A 65 0.99 4.39 -19.06
N LYS A 66 1.71 5.48 -19.39
CA LYS A 66 2.40 6.31 -18.39
C LYS A 66 1.42 7.03 -17.46
N ALA A 67 0.30 7.51 -17.99
CA ALA A 67 -0.75 8.14 -17.20
C ALA A 67 -1.38 7.13 -16.24
N HIS A 68 -1.67 5.91 -16.71
CA HIS A 68 -2.22 4.82 -15.90
C HIS A 68 -1.32 4.49 -14.71
N TYR A 69 -0.01 4.31 -14.94
CA TYR A 69 0.93 4.09 -13.84
C TYR A 69 0.96 5.28 -12.87
N LYS A 70 0.86 6.52 -13.37
CA LYS A 70 0.80 7.72 -12.51
C LYS A 70 -0.42 7.70 -11.58
N THR A 71 -1.58 7.34 -12.11
CA THR A 71 -2.80 7.19 -11.31
C THR A 71 -2.63 6.10 -10.25
N ILE A 72 -2.05 4.95 -10.60
CA ILE A 72 -1.78 3.89 -9.61
C ILE A 72 -0.84 4.37 -8.50
N GLY A 73 0.19 5.15 -8.83
CA GLY A 73 1.06 5.75 -7.81
C GLY A 73 0.33 6.71 -6.87
N HIS A 74 -0.62 7.51 -7.38
CA HIS A 74 -1.44 8.36 -6.51
C HIS A 74 -2.35 7.54 -5.60
N ASP A 75 -2.94 6.46 -6.13
CA ASP A 75 -3.83 5.58 -5.36
C ASP A 75 -3.06 4.80 -4.29
N LEU A 76 -1.80 4.40 -4.57
CA LEU A 76 -0.90 3.80 -3.60
C LEU A 76 -0.67 4.73 -2.40
N ILE A 77 -0.27 5.98 -2.66
CA ILE A 77 -0.01 6.96 -1.59
C ILE A 77 -1.28 7.22 -0.79
N LYS A 78 -2.41 7.43 -1.46
CA LYS A 78 -3.68 7.64 -0.76
C LYS A 78 -4.08 6.45 0.12
N GLY A 79 -3.98 5.23 -0.41
CA GLY A 79 -4.31 4.03 0.37
C GLY A 79 -3.38 3.84 1.57
N LEU A 80 -2.11 4.17 1.43
CA LEU A 80 -1.16 4.17 2.55
C LEU A 80 -1.46 5.26 3.58
N ASP A 81 -1.80 6.47 3.15
CA ASP A 81 -2.20 7.55 4.05
C ASP A 81 -3.40 7.12 4.91
N ASP A 82 -4.42 6.51 4.28
CA ASP A 82 -5.60 5.98 4.98
C ASP A 82 -5.20 4.90 6.02
N LEU A 83 -4.32 3.96 5.64
CA LEU A 83 -3.83 2.91 6.53
C LEU A 83 -2.98 3.44 7.70
N CYS A 84 -2.14 4.45 7.45
CA CYS A 84 -1.33 5.13 8.47
C CYS A 84 -2.21 5.89 9.48
N GLU A 85 -3.29 6.51 9.03
CA GLU A 85 -4.28 7.15 9.91
C GLU A 85 -4.96 6.11 10.81
N GLU A 86 -5.35 4.95 10.27
CA GLU A 86 -5.93 3.86 11.04
C GLU A 86 -4.94 3.31 12.09
N LEU A 87 -3.68 3.04 11.71
CA LEU A 87 -2.64 2.59 12.65
C LEU A 87 -2.39 3.62 13.76
N SER A 88 -2.29 4.89 13.39
CA SER A 88 -2.11 6.00 14.35
C SER A 88 -3.27 6.13 15.33
N ALA A 89 -4.49 5.79 14.91
CA ALA A 89 -5.66 5.78 15.78
C ALA A 89 -5.58 4.65 16.82
N LEU A 90 -4.89 3.53 16.52
CA LEU A 90 -4.64 2.46 17.49
C LEU A 90 -3.66 2.90 18.58
N ALA A 91 -2.79 3.88 18.33
CA ALA A 91 -1.83 4.37 19.33
C ALA A 91 -2.48 5.24 20.42
N LYS A 92 -3.60 5.90 20.10
CA LYS A 92 -4.35 6.77 21.03
C LYS A 92 -5.02 5.98 22.15
#